data_AF-A0A0K8QPM4-F1
#
_entry.id   AF-A0A0K8QPM4-F1
#
_cell.length_a   1.000
_cell.length_b   1.000
_cell.length_c   1.000
_cell.angle_alpha   90.00
_cell.angle_beta   90.00
_cell.angle_gamma   90.00
#
_symmetry.space_group_name_H-M   'P 1'
#
loop_
_entity.id
_entity.type
_entity.pdbx_description
1 polymer ?
#
loop_
_entity_poly.entity_id
_entity_poly.type
_entity_poly.pdbx_seq_one_letter_code
_entity_poly.pdbx_strand_id
1 'polypeptide(L)'
;MAAIAFDFGMLRSEMDDRFDRLDRRISQVGAMGAALSHMTASAAGIRSQNRLAVGVGHYCGENAIALGYQRAMSERMVFTLGAAFNGDDNAAGAGVAWGW
;
A
#
# COMPACT_ATOMS: atom_id res chain seq x y z
N MET A 1 -44.42 -10.43 13.74
CA MET A 1 -43.43 -11.25 13.00
C MET A 1 -42.95 -10.59 11.70
N ALA A 2 -43.15 -9.28 11.49
CA ALA A 2 -42.62 -8.56 10.31
C ALA A 2 -41.30 -7.81 10.62
N ALA A 3 -41.15 -7.29 11.85
CA ALA A 3 -39.96 -6.52 12.26
C ALA A 3 -38.64 -7.30 12.13
N ILE A 4 -38.64 -8.59 12.50
CA ILE A 4 -37.45 -9.46 12.37
C ILE A 4 -37.00 -9.64 10.92
N ALA A 5 -37.91 -9.75 9.95
CA ALA A 5 -37.54 -9.93 8.53
C ALA A 5 -36.95 -8.65 7.91
N PHE A 6 -37.46 -7.48 8.32
CA PHE A 6 -36.89 -6.18 7.92
C PHE A 6 -35.49 -5.96 8.52
N ASP A 7 -35.29 -6.35 9.78
CA ASP A 7 -34.00 -6.22 10.47
C ASP A 7 -32.91 -7.11 9.85
N PHE A 8 -33.24 -8.38 9.56
CA PHE A 8 -32.31 -9.29 8.85
C PHE A 8 -31.97 -8.82 7.43
N GLY A 9 -32.94 -8.23 6.71
CA GLY A 9 -32.72 -7.68 5.36
C GLY A 9 -31.79 -6.46 5.37
N MET A 10 -32.00 -5.54 6.32
CA MET A 10 -31.17 -4.36 6.49
C MET A 10 -29.74 -4.72 6.95
N LEU A 11 -29.63 -5.64 7.92
CA LEU A 11 -28.33 -6.16 8.37
C LEU A 11 -27.55 -6.80 7.22
N ARG A 12 -28.21 -7.62 6.40
CA ARG A 12 -27.58 -8.26 5.24
C ARG A 12 -27.10 -7.25 4.20
N SER A 13 -27.93 -6.25 3.87
CA SER A 13 -27.55 -5.21 2.92
C SER A 13 -26.36 -4.38 3.43
N GLU A 14 -26.35 -4.03 4.71
CA GLU A 14 -25.23 -3.30 5.30
C GLU A 14 -23.94 -4.16 5.34
N MET A 15 -24.07 -5.46 5.59
CA MET A 15 -22.96 -6.40 5.51
C MET A 15 -22.39 -6.49 4.09
N ASP A 16 -23.24 -6.68 3.08
CA ASP A 16 -22.83 -6.78 1.67
C ASP A 16 -22.10 -5.49 1.23
N ASP A 17 -22.63 -4.31 1.56
CA ASP A 17 -21.97 -3.02 1.28
C ASP A 17 -20.60 -2.88 1.97
N ARG A 18 -20.48 -3.40 3.20
CA ARG A 18 -19.20 -3.43 3.93
C ARG A 18 -18.22 -4.39 3.27
N PHE A 19 -18.67 -5.55 2.81
CA PHE A 19 -17.84 -6.53 2.13
C PHE A 19 -17.26 -5.96 0.82
N ASP A 20 -18.08 -5.29 0.01
CA ASP A 20 -17.61 -4.68 -1.25
C ASP A 20 -16.56 -3.59 -1.00
N ARG A 21 -16.78 -2.76 0.03
CA ARG A 21 -15.77 -1.76 0.45
C ARG A 21 -14.49 -2.42 0.96
N LEU A 22 -14.60 -3.52 1.69
CA LEU A 22 -13.44 -4.26 2.17
C LEU A 22 -12.67 -4.89 1.03
N ASP A 23 -13.34 -5.51 0.06
CA ASP A 23 -12.71 -6.15 -1.09
C ASP A 23 -11.93 -5.15 -1.95
N ARG A 24 -12.52 -3.98 -2.20
CA ARG A 24 -11.82 -2.87 -2.87
C ARG A 24 -10.62 -2.40 -2.07
N ARG A 25 -10.76 -2.19 -0.77
CA ARG A 25 -9.64 -1.76 0.09
C ARG A 25 -8.51 -2.78 0.14
N ILE A 26 -8.84 -4.07 0.21
CA ILE A 26 -7.85 -5.16 0.15
C ILE A 26 -7.11 -5.11 -1.19
N SER A 27 -7.85 -4.91 -2.28
CA SER A 27 -7.28 -4.84 -3.63
C SER A 27 -6.31 -3.67 -3.76
N GLN A 28 -6.69 -2.49 -3.27
CA GLN A 28 -5.84 -1.29 -3.24
C GLN A 28 -4.60 -1.49 -2.36
N VAL A 29 -4.76 -2.06 -1.16
CA VAL A 29 -3.63 -2.34 -0.25
C VAL A 29 -2.65 -3.32 -0.87
N GLY A 30 -3.13 -4.37 -1.54
CA GLY A 30 -2.29 -5.34 -2.25
C GLY A 30 -1.54 -4.68 -3.41
N ALA A 31 -2.22 -3.84 -4.20
CA ALA A 31 -1.60 -3.13 -5.31
C ALA A 31 -0.54 -2.13 -4.81
N MET A 32 -0.85 -1.36 -3.78
CA MET A 32 0.07 -0.41 -3.14
C MET A 32 1.28 -1.12 -2.52
N GLY A 33 1.07 -2.26 -1.87
CA GLY A 33 2.14 -3.09 -1.31
C GLY A 33 3.08 -3.62 -2.39
N ALA A 34 2.52 -4.10 -3.52
CA ALA A 34 3.29 -4.49 -4.69
C ALA A 34 4.06 -3.30 -5.29
N ALA A 35 3.43 -2.13 -5.41
CA ALA A 35 4.09 -0.94 -5.92
C ALA A 35 5.26 -0.51 -5.00
N LEU A 36 5.05 -0.47 -3.68
CA LEU A 36 6.08 -0.13 -2.69
C LEU A 36 7.22 -1.13 -2.66
N SER A 37 6.94 -2.42 -2.84
CA SER A 37 7.98 -3.45 -2.87
C SER A 37 8.84 -3.30 -4.12
N HIS A 38 8.24 -3.11 -5.30
CA HIS A 38 8.97 -2.84 -6.55
C HIS A 38 9.77 -1.53 -6.46
N MET A 39 9.18 -0.48 -5.89
CA MET A 39 9.86 0.78 -5.61
C MET A 39 11.10 0.54 -4.74
N THR A 40 10.93 -0.08 -3.57
CA THR A 40 12.04 -0.33 -2.63
C THR A 40 13.13 -1.21 -3.27
N ALA A 41 12.73 -2.23 -4.03
CA ALA A 41 13.65 -3.10 -4.75
C ALA A 41 14.46 -2.34 -5.81
N SER A 42 13.83 -1.44 -6.57
CA SER A 42 14.53 -0.60 -7.57
C SER A 42 15.57 0.32 -6.93
N ALA A 43 15.31 0.78 -5.71
CA ALA A 43 16.16 1.66 -4.94
C ALA A 43 17.42 0.96 -4.39
N ALA A 44 17.34 -0.35 -4.14
CA ALA A 44 18.41 -1.14 -3.55
C ALA A 44 19.67 -1.25 -4.44
N GLY A 45 19.51 -1.12 -5.77
CA GLY A 45 20.63 -1.18 -6.73
C GLY A 45 21.46 0.11 -6.81
N ILE A 46 20.98 1.22 -6.26
CA ILE A 46 21.63 2.53 -6.38
C ILE A 46 22.58 2.72 -5.18
N ARG A 47 23.88 2.95 -5.41
CA ARG A 47 24.88 3.15 -4.32
C ARG A 47 25.03 4.60 -3.84
N SER A 48 24.22 5.52 -4.36
CA SER A 48 24.24 6.94 -3.99
C SER A 48 23.82 7.18 -2.53
N GLN A 49 24.26 8.32 -1.96
CA GLN A 49 23.79 8.78 -0.66
C GLN A 49 22.30 9.13 -0.68
N ASN A 50 21.83 9.74 -1.77
CA ASN A 50 20.42 10.11 -1.98
C ASN A 50 19.89 9.25 -3.13
N ARG A 51 18.78 8.55 -2.90
CA ARG A 51 18.19 7.61 -3.86
C ARG A 51 16.72 7.92 -4.01
N LEU A 52 16.24 7.91 -5.25
CA LEU A 52 14.83 8.00 -5.56
C LEU A 52 14.42 6.71 -6.23
N ALA A 53 13.20 6.30 -5.93
CA ALA A 53 12.65 5.07 -6.44
C ALA A 53 11.18 5.25 -6.76
N VAL A 54 10.73 4.56 -7.80
CA VAL A 54 9.34 4.54 -8.24
C VAL A 54 9.00 3.10 -8.57
N GLY A 55 7.79 2.68 -8.21
CA GLY A 55 7.26 1.36 -8.49
C GLY A 55 5.79 1.45 -8.87
N VAL A 56 5.33 0.47 -9.63
CA VAL A 56 3.92 0.28 -9.95
C VAL A 56 3.52 -1.12 -9.55
N GLY A 57 2.28 -1.30 -9.16
CA GLY A 57 1.75 -2.58 -8.69
C GLY A 57 0.33 -2.79 -9.20
N HIS A 58 0.02 -4.03 -9.53
CA HIS A 58 -1.32 -4.46 -9.93
C HIS A 58 -1.76 -5.60 -9.05
N TYR A 59 -2.95 -5.53 -8.48
CA TYR A 59 -3.49 -6.58 -7.61
C TYR A 59 -5.01 -6.59 -7.66
N CYS A 60 -5.61 -7.76 -7.88
CA CYS A 60 -7.07 -7.94 -7.95
C CYS A 60 -7.80 -6.89 -8.83
N GLY A 61 -7.23 -6.54 -9.99
CA GLY A 61 -7.82 -5.57 -10.92
C GLY A 61 -7.52 -4.10 -10.59
N GLU A 62 -6.81 -3.84 -9.49
CA GLU A 62 -6.55 -2.50 -8.96
C GLU A 62 -5.08 -2.10 -9.19
N ASN A 63 -4.82 -0.83 -9.53
CA ASN A 63 -3.50 -0.35 -9.95
C ASN A 63 -2.97 0.72 -9.02
N ALA A 64 -1.79 0.51 -8.44
CA ALA A 64 -1.15 1.49 -7.58
C ALA A 64 0.19 1.95 -8.14
N ILE A 65 0.55 3.17 -7.79
CA ILE A 65 1.89 3.72 -8.00
C ILE A 65 2.52 4.04 -6.65
N ALA A 66 3.81 3.82 -6.54
CA ALA A 66 4.60 4.11 -5.36
C ALA A 66 5.83 4.92 -5.75
N LEU A 67 6.21 5.84 -4.89
CA LEU A 67 7.40 6.67 -5.01
C LEU A 67 8.05 6.86 -3.65
N GLY A 68 9.37 6.86 -3.63
CA GLY A 68 10.13 6.79 -2.40
C GLY A 68 11.50 7.42 -2.51
N TYR A 69 11.97 7.85 -1.36
CA TYR A 69 13.27 8.45 -1.18
C TYR A 69 14.05 7.68 -0.13
N GLN A 70 15.30 7.36 -0.42
CA GLN A 70 16.20 6.76 0.55
C GLN A 70 17.43 7.63 0.72
N ARG A 71 17.90 7.71 1.97
CA ARG A 71 19.12 8.42 2.34
C ARG A 71 20.04 7.51 3.14
N ALA A 72 21.23 7.26 2.64
CA ALA A 72 22.29 6.64 3.41
C ALA A 72 22.86 7.69 4.39
N MET A 73 22.68 7.46 5.68
CA MET A 73 23.31 8.29 6.72
C MET A 73 24.78 7.87 6.91
N SER A 74 25.06 6.58 6.75
CA SER A 74 26.40 5.98 6.80
C SER A 74 26.48 4.81 5.81
N GLU A 75 27.66 4.25 5.57
CA GLU A 75 27.81 3.01 4.75
C GLU A 75 26.98 1.82 5.29
N ARG A 76 26.66 1.87 6.58
CA ARG A 76 25.94 0.82 7.30
C ARG A 76 24.50 1.16 7.64
N MET A 77 24.03 2.39 7.39
CA MET A 77 22.70 2.81 7.82
C MET A 77 21.98 3.58 6.71
N VAL A 78 20.80 3.10 6.33
CA VAL A 78 19.96 3.68 5.28
C VAL A 78 18.58 3.98 5.86
N PHE A 79 18.13 5.22 5.70
CA PHE A 79 16.76 5.62 5.96
C PHE A 79 15.97 5.58 4.66
N THR A 80 14.74 5.06 4.71
CA THR A 80 13.83 4.93 3.57
C THR A 80 12.50 5.58 3.93
N LEU A 81 11.98 6.37 3.01
CA LEU A 81 10.65 6.94 3.01
C LEU A 81 9.96 6.52 1.72
N GLY A 82 8.69 6.16 1.80
CA GLY A 82 7.90 5.77 0.64
C GLY A 82 6.45 6.16 0.80
N ALA A 83 5.81 6.48 -0.30
CA ALA A 83 4.37 6.66 -0.39
C ALA A 83 3.84 5.93 -1.63
N ALA A 84 2.63 5.42 -1.53
CA ALA A 84 1.89 4.82 -2.61
C ALA A 84 0.48 5.42 -2.69
N PHE A 85 -0.04 5.44 -3.90
CA PHE A 85 -1.30 6.08 -4.24
C PHE A 85 -2.08 5.17 -5.18
N ASN A 86 -3.38 5.07 -4.92
CA ASN A 86 -4.32 4.27 -5.68
C ASN A 86 -5.72 4.90 -5.59
N GLY A 87 -6.15 5.57 -6.66
CA GLY A 87 -7.45 6.27 -6.67
C GLY A 87 -7.56 7.27 -5.52
N ASP A 88 -8.47 6.99 -4.59
CA ASP A 88 -8.72 7.81 -3.39
C ASP A 88 -7.90 7.37 -2.15
N ASP A 89 -7.21 6.22 -2.23
CA ASP A 89 -6.44 5.65 -1.14
C ASP A 89 -4.95 5.92 -1.31
N ASN A 90 -4.31 6.17 -0.17
CA ASN A 90 -2.88 6.42 -0.09
C ASN A 90 -2.27 5.66 1.08
N ALA A 91 -1.05 5.19 0.88
CA ALA A 91 -0.24 4.57 1.91
C ALA A 91 1.09 5.31 2.00
N ALA A 92 1.60 5.52 3.21
CA ALA A 92 2.94 6.06 3.39
C ALA A 92 3.65 5.28 4.48
N GLY A 93 4.97 5.22 4.38
CA GLY A 93 5.81 4.46 5.28
C GLY A 93 7.22 5.01 5.37
N ALA A 94 7.86 4.72 6.49
CA ALA A 94 9.25 5.02 6.75
C ALA A 94 9.93 3.76 7.31
N GLY A 95 11.21 3.59 7.03
CA GLY A 95 12.00 2.47 7.52
C GLY A 95 13.47 2.83 7.66
N VAL A 96 14.17 2.10 8.51
CA VAL A 96 15.63 2.14 8.63
C VAL A 96 16.18 0.75 8.39
N ALA A 97 17.28 0.67 7.64
CA ALA A 97 18.03 -0.54 7.42
C ALA A 97 19.45 -0.35 7.97
N TRP A 98 19.96 -1.36 8.67
CA TRP A 98 21.33 -1.40 9.15
C TRP A 98 22.03 -2.65 8.61
N GLY A 99 23.24 -2.50 8.06
CA GLY A 99 24.12 -3.61 7.66
C GLY A 99 25.36 -3.66 8.55
N TRP A 100 25.73 -4.85 9.04
CA TRP A 100 26.96 -5.10 9.81
C TRP A 100 27.94 -5.97 9.03
#